data_AF-A0A9N8ZH96-F1
#
_entry.id   AF-A0A9N8ZH96-F1
#
_cell.length_a   1.000
_cell.length_b   1.000
_cell.length_c   1.000
_cell.angle_alpha   90.00
_cell.angle_beta   90.00
_cell.angle_gamma   90.00
#
_symmetry.space_group_name_H-M   'P 1'
#
loop_
_entity.id
_entity.type
_entity.pdbx_description
1 polymer ?
#
loop_
_entity_poly.entity_id
_entity_poly.type
_entity_poly.pdbx_seq_one_letter_code
_entity_poly.pdbx_strand_id
1 'polypeptide(L)'
;MVHISTNLFEENGPSVYDVNYVSFNMEAMRDVLISSLENFWKCIEVNADDYVFKNNIKDINVQRKEFFRFLEGSVQQSHEIRRYSSKLRIFINCFHEDSFSNDEYFKELDSLLNDTKKNLESAEKLQAQIREIKNELVRIGEDINIYKEDIQHDLENVKSRCKDDLDKTKCRMNISGFIRNVSLALGGLGVVSGVIFLAGAGAVLGLASEHCRRRYLSQCDENRRQLENQRDELITNIAIVLSNFESLNMAIAQLIGYWEIQSTTISDLSNKLNKVKDEQNYNKLLIRVIDKNITDLESDELFSKNFCITIRTLMTRYESRCM
;
A
#
# COMPACT_ATOMS: atom_id res chain seq x y z
N MET A 1 51.59 -55.08 -39.21
CA MET A 1 51.24 -55.08 -37.76
C MET A 1 51.79 -53.78 -37.21
N VAL A 2 51.01 -52.78 -36.80
CA VAL A 2 49.75 -52.78 -36.05
C VAL A 2 48.81 -51.68 -36.57
N HIS A 3 47.51 -51.92 -36.35
CA HIS A 3 46.32 -51.16 -36.71
C HIS A 3 46.18 -49.77 -36.07
N ILE A 4 45.40 -48.93 -36.76
CA ILE A 4 44.78 -47.65 -36.36
C ILE A 4 44.00 -47.75 -35.04
N SER A 5 44.03 -46.71 -34.21
CA SER A 5 42.82 -46.22 -33.53
C SER A 5 42.90 -44.71 -33.29
N THR A 6 42.13 -43.98 -34.11
CA THR A 6 41.58 -42.65 -33.82
C THR A 6 40.75 -42.69 -32.55
N ASN A 7 40.96 -41.74 -31.64
CA ASN A 7 39.91 -40.90 -31.03
C ASN A 7 40.48 -40.14 -29.84
N LEU A 8 40.31 -38.82 -29.84
CA LEU A 8 39.69 -38.06 -28.75
C LEU A 8 39.41 -36.68 -29.31
N PHE A 9 38.25 -36.60 -29.97
CA PHE A 9 37.60 -35.35 -30.31
C PHE A 9 37.31 -34.55 -29.03
N GLU A 10 37.38 -33.24 -29.20
CA GLU A 10 37.22 -32.17 -28.23
C GLU A 10 35.98 -32.32 -27.35
N GLU A 11 36.18 -32.34 -26.04
CA GLU A 11 35.12 -32.38 -25.02
C GLU A 11 34.77 -30.96 -24.53
N ASN A 12 34.67 -30.00 -25.46
CA ASN A 12 34.24 -28.61 -25.20
C ASN A 12 32.92 -28.29 -25.90
N GLY A 13 31.97 -29.24 -25.88
CA GLY A 13 30.57 -28.94 -26.22
C GLY A 13 29.92 -28.08 -25.12
N PRO A 14 28.90 -27.26 -25.45
CA PRO A 14 28.24 -26.39 -24.48
C PRO A 14 27.65 -27.25 -23.34
N SER A 15 28.24 -27.19 -22.15
CA SER A 15 27.80 -27.98 -21.01
C SER A 15 26.48 -27.40 -20.45
N VAL A 16 25.52 -28.27 -20.17
CA VAL A 16 24.12 -27.93 -19.83
C VAL A 16 23.90 -27.71 -18.33
N TYR A 17 24.96 -27.44 -17.57
CA TYR A 17 24.87 -27.16 -16.13
C TYR A 17 24.21 -25.81 -15.78
N ASP A 18 23.84 -24.98 -16.78
CA ASP A 18 23.56 -23.56 -16.56
C ASP A 18 22.08 -23.14 -16.60
N VAL A 19 21.11 -24.05 -16.80
CA VAL A 19 19.67 -23.66 -16.78
C VAL A 19 19.14 -23.86 -15.36
N ASN A 20 19.11 -22.79 -14.56
CA ASN A 20 18.65 -22.82 -13.18
C ASN A 20 17.29 -22.14 -13.09
N TYR A 21 16.25 -22.88 -12.67
CA TYR A 21 14.99 -22.27 -12.29
C TYR A 21 15.15 -21.55 -10.95
N VAL A 22 14.43 -20.44 -10.79
CA VAL A 22 14.40 -19.68 -9.54
C VAL A 22 12.95 -19.60 -9.08
N SER A 23 12.65 -20.23 -7.95
CA SER A 23 11.34 -20.14 -7.29
C SER A 23 11.05 -18.71 -6.81
N PHE A 24 9.79 -18.32 -6.81
CA PHE A 24 9.32 -17.07 -6.23
C PHE A 24 8.44 -17.30 -5.00
N ASN A 25 8.99 -16.95 -3.82
CA ASN A 25 8.23 -16.98 -2.59
C ASN A 25 7.42 -15.67 -2.41
N MET A 26 6.10 -15.77 -2.57
CA MET A 26 5.16 -14.65 -2.38
C MET A 26 4.88 -14.30 -0.90
N GLU A 27 5.42 -15.01 0.08
CA GLU A 27 5.12 -14.80 1.51
C GLU A 27 5.55 -13.42 2.01
N ALA A 28 6.74 -12.95 1.62
CA ALA A 28 7.20 -11.62 2.01
C ALA A 28 6.25 -10.54 1.47
N MET A 29 5.79 -10.67 0.22
CA MET A 29 4.78 -9.78 -0.35
C MET A 29 3.46 -9.88 0.42
N ARG A 30 2.98 -11.10 0.71
CA ARG A 30 1.73 -11.34 1.47
C ARG A 30 1.74 -10.59 2.79
N ASP A 31 2.80 -10.76 3.58
CA ASP A 31 2.86 -10.23 4.95
C ASP A 31 2.89 -8.69 4.94
N VAL A 32 3.62 -8.10 4.00
CA VAL A 32 3.65 -6.65 3.80
C VAL A 32 2.29 -6.12 3.35
N LEU A 33 1.56 -6.84 2.49
CA LEU A 33 0.21 -6.44 2.05
C LEU A 33 -0.81 -6.49 3.18
N ILE A 34 -0.76 -7.53 4.02
CA ILE A 34 -1.61 -7.65 5.20
C ILE A 34 -1.39 -6.43 6.11
N SER A 35 -0.13 -6.14 6.43
CA SER A 35 0.22 -5.00 7.29
C SER A 35 -0.18 -3.67 6.67
N SER A 36 0.04 -3.49 5.36
CA SER A 36 -0.35 -2.26 4.65
C SER A 36 -1.84 -2.00 4.74
N LEU A 37 -2.66 -3.03 4.50
CA LEU A 37 -4.11 -2.90 4.53
C LEU A 37 -4.62 -2.61 5.95
N GLU A 38 -4.07 -3.26 6.97
CA GLU A 38 -4.37 -2.97 8.38
C GLU A 38 -4.07 -1.51 8.75
N ASN A 39 -2.93 -0.97 8.31
CA ASN A 39 -2.55 0.41 8.65
C ASN A 39 -3.32 1.46 7.82
N PHE A 40 -3.74 1.15 6.59
CA PHE A 40 -4.73 1.96 5.87
C PHE A 40 -6.03 2.10 6.66
N TRP A 41 -6.48 1.01 7.31
CA TRP A 41 -7.68 1.05 8.14
C TRP A 41 -7.53 1.93 9.37
N LYS A 42 -6.39 1.86 10.06
CA LYS A 42 -6.11 2.77 11.19
C LYS A 42 -6.15 4.24 10.76
N CYS A 43 -5.69 4.58 9.55
CA CYS A 43 -5.77 5.95 9.05
C CYS A 43 -7.22 6.46 8.95
N ILE A 44 -8.16 5.60 8.53
CA ILE A 44 -9.56 6.00 8.30
C ILE A 44 -10.45 5.82 9.54
N GLU A 45 -9.97 5.10 10.55
CA GLU A 45 -10.62 4.98 11.86
C GLU A 45 -10.25 6.13 12.82
N VAL A 46 -9.28 6.99 12.46
CA VAL A 46 -8.94 8.18 13.26
C VAL A 46 -10.20 9.02 13.47
N ASN A 47 -10.55 9.24 14.74
CA ASN A 47 -11.74 10.02 15.10
C ASN A 47 -11.50 11.51 14.86
N ALA A 48 -11.70 11.93 13.61
CA ALA A 48 -11.58 13.31 13.17
C ALA A 48 -12.93 14.04 13.30
N ASP A 49 -13.04 14.93 14.27
CA ASP A 49 -14.19 15.83 14.38
C ASP A 49 -14.04 17.10 13.52
N ASP A 50 -12.80 17.47 13.24
CA ASP A 50 -12.44 18.62 12.43
C ASP A 50 -12.53 18.32 10.93
N TYR A 51 -13.01 19.30 10.15
CA TYR A 51 -13.24 19.07 8.73
C TYR A 51 -11.96 18.97 7.89
N VAL A 52 -10.82 19.55 8.34
CA VAL A 52 -9.54 19.41 7.63
C VAL A 52 -9.10 17.95 7.67
N PHE A 53 -9.07 17.36 8.87
CA PHE A 53 -8.77 15.94 9.03
C PHE A 53 -9.80 15.04 8.34
N LYS A 54 -11.10 15.38 8.36
CA LYS A 54 -12.11 14.63 7.58
C LYS A 54 -11.84 14.64 6.08
N ASN A 55 -11.34 15.74 5.52
CA ASN A 55 -11.01 15.81 4.09
C ASN A 55 -9.77 14.96 3.79
N ASN A 56 -8.71 15.08 4.59
CA ASN A 56 -7.52 14.24 4.43
C ASN A 56 -7.85 12.73 4.57
N ILE A 57 -8.74 12.35 5.50
CA ILE A 57 -9.22 10.97 5.63
C ILE A 57 -9.99 10.52 4.39
N LYS A 58 -10.78 11.40 3.75
CA LYS A 58 -11.43 11.06 2.47
C LYS A 58 -10.41 10.81 1.37
N ASP A 59 -9.36 11.63 1.29
CA ASP A 59 -8.31 11.48 0.27
C ASP A 59 -7.49 10.21 0.51
N ILE A 60 -7.17 9.89 1.77
CA ILE A 60 -6.58 8.59 2.14
C ILE A 60 -7.50 7.43 1.75
N ASN A 61 -8.81 7.58 1.93
CA ASN A 61 -9.77 6.56 1.52
C ASN A 61 -9.86 6.40 0.00
N VAL A 62 -9.57 7.45 -0.80
CA VAL A 62 -9.39 7.31 -2.25
C VAL A 62 -8.14 6.48 -2.53
N GLN A 63 -7.01 6.78 -1.89
CA GLN A 63 -5.77 6.00 -2.04
C GLN A 63 -5.94 4.53 -1.61
N ARG A 64 -6.74 4.27 -0.56
CA ARG A 64 -7.11 2.91 -0.17
C ARG A 64 -7.84 2.17 -1.28
N LYS A 65 -8.77 2.80 -2.00
CA LYS A 65 -9.48 2.16 -3.11
C LYS A 65 -8.55 1.83 -4.28
N GLU A 66 -7.60 2.70 -4.58
CA GLU A 66 -6.55 2.40 -5.56
C GLU A 66 -5.66 1.24 -5.09
N PHE A 67 -5.35 1.19 -3.79
CA PHE A 67 -4.63 0.06 -3.20
C PHE A 67 -5.41 -1.26 -3.32
N PHE A 68 -6.75 -1.25 -3.24
CA PHE A 68 -7.56 -2.45 -3.52
C PHE A 68 -7.41 -2.94 -4.96
N ARG A 69 -7.36 -2.04 -5.95
CA ARG A 69 -7.09 -2.42 -7.36
C ARG A 69 -5.69 -3.01 -7.51
N PHE A 70 -4.71 -2.45 -6.80
CA PHE A 70 -3.37 -3.02 -6.73
C PHE A 70 -3.38 -4.44 -6.12
N LEU A 71 -4.17 -4.70 -5.07
CA LEU A 71 -4.33 -6.04 -4.47
C LEU A 71 -4.92 -7.03 -5.47
N GLU A 72 -5.92 -6.63 -6.25
CA GLU A 72 -6.49 -7.46 -7.32
C GLU A 72 -5.44 -7.83 -8.38
N GLY A 73 -4.65 -6.85 -8.82
CA GLY A 73 -3.56 -7.10 -9.76
C GLY A 73 -2.46 -8.01 -9.19
N SER A 74 -2.17 -7.88 -7.89
CA SER A 74 -1.23 -8.77 -7.20
C SER A 74 -1.76 -10.21 -7.10
N VAL A 75 -3.07 -10.37 -6.87
CA VAL A 75 -3.72 -11.68 -6.94
C VAL A 75 -3.66 -12.23 -8.36
N GLN A 76 -3.84 -11.40 -9.39
CA GLN A 76 -3.69 -11.85 -10.77
C GLN A 76 -2.27 -12.37 -11.04
N GLN A 77 -1.23 -11.68 -10.57
CA GLN A 77 0.16 -12.16 -10.67
C GLN A 77 0.35 -13.55 -10.05
N SER A 78 -0.26 -13.81 -8.89
CA SER A 78 -0.21 -15.15 -8.29
C SER A 78 -0.86 -16.23 -9.17
N HIS A 79 -1.96 -15.92 -9.86
CA HIS A 79 -2.56 -16.85 -10.83
C HIS A 79 -1.66 -17.09 -12.03
N GLU A 80 -0.97 -16.06 -12.52
CA GLU A 80 -0.06 -16.19 -13.64
C GLU A 80 1.21 -16.99 -13.29
N ILE A 81 1.78 -16.83 -12.09
CA ILE A 81 2.87 -17.69 -11.59
C ILE A 81 2.43 -19.15 -11.57
N ARG A 82 1.24 -19.41 -11.01
CA ARG A 82 0.69 -20.77 -10.94
C ARG A 82 0.43 -21.35 -12.33
N ARG A 83 -0.13 -20.56 -13.25
CA ARG A 83 -0.38 -20.98 -14.63
C ARG A 83 0.92 -21.29 -15.35
N TYR A 84 1.92 -20.42 -15.22
CA TYR A 84 3.25 -20.60 -15.79
C TYR A 84 3.89 -21.89 -15.25
N SER A 85 3.88 -22.08 -13.94
CA SER A 85 4.46 -23.27 -13.29
C SER A 85 3.81 -24.57 -13.77
N SER A 86 2.48 -24.58 -13.88
CA SER A 86 1.72 -25.72 -14.41
C SER A 86 2.03 -26.01 -15.88
N LYS A 87 2.05 -24.97 -16.73
CA LYS A 87 2.39 -25.13 -18.17
C LYS A 87 3.81 -25.64 -18.35
N LEU A 88 4.78 -25.08 -17.61
CA LEU A 88 6.17 -25.52 -17.67
C LEU A 88 6.31 -26.97 -17.21
N ARG A 89 5.62 -27.39 -16.16
CA ARG A 89 5.59 -28.81 -15.73
C ARG A 89 4.99 -29.73 -16.80
N ILE A 90 3.90 -29.33 -17.46
CA ILE A 90 3.31 -30.12 -18.56
C ILE A 90 4.31 -30.24 -19.72
N PHE A 91 4.91 -29.12 -20.14
CA PHE A 91 5.93 -29.10 -21.18
C PHE A 91 7.07 -30.06 -20.85
N ILE A 92 7.55 -30.01 -19.60
CA ILE A 92 8.58 -30.89 -19.06
C ILE A 92 8.20 -32.37 -19.17
N ASN A 93 6.99 -32.74 -18.77
CA ASN A 93 6.53 -34.12 -18.80
C ASN A 93 6.39 -34.63 -20.24
N CYS A 94 5.81 -33.82 -21.13
CA CYS A 94 5.70 -34.14 -22.56
C CYS A 94 7.06 -34.26 -23.24
N PHE A 95 8.07 -33.55 -22.75
CA PHE A 95 9.44 -33.72 -23.20
C PHE A 95 10.03 -35.06 -22.72
N HIS A 96 9.83 -35.42 -21.46
CA HIS A 96 10.31 -36.68 -20.91
C HIS A 96 9.69 -37.91 -21.61
N GLU A 97 8.42 -37.82 -22.00
CA GLU A 97 7.68 -38.89 -22.69
C GLU A 97 7.91 -38.94 -24.21
N ASP A 98 8.73 -38.03 -24.77
CA ASP A 98 8.93 -37.84 -26.22
C ASP A 98 7.60 -37.72 -26.97
N SER A 99 6.63 -37.03 -26.34
CA SER A 99 5.23 -37.02 -26.76
C SER A 99 4.89 -35.88 -27.72
N PHE A 100 5.81 -34.95 -27.98
CA PHE A 100 5.63 -33.86 -28.93
C PHE A 100 6.56 -34.00 -30.12
N SER A 101 6.11 -33.51 -31.26
CA SER A 101 6.98 -33.23 -32.38
C SER A 101 7.91 -32.04 -32.06
N ASN A 102 9.05 -31.97 -32.77
CA ASN A 102 9.98 -30.85 -32.64
C ASN A 102 9.30 -29.47 -32.79
N ASP A 103 8.37 -29.33 -33.73
CA ASP A 103 7.66 -28.06 -33.96
C ASP A 103 6.68 -27.71 -32.82
N GLU A 104 6.13 -28.71 -32.13
CA GLU A 104 5.27 -28.50 -30.95
C GLU A 104 6.08 -28.02 -29.75
N TYR A 105 7.29 -28.55 -29.53
CA TYR A 105 8.17 -28.05 -28.45
C TYR A 105 8.47 -26.56 -28.60
N PHE A 106 8.83 -26.11 -29.81
CA PHE A 106 9.12 -24.69 -30.04
C PHE A 106 7.88 -23.81 -29.88
N LYS A 107 6.70 -24.27 -30.34
CA LYS A 107 5.44 -23.54 -30.14
C LYS A 107 5.11 -23.35 -28.66
N GLU A 108 5.30 -24.38 -27.84
CA GLU A 108 5.04 -24.28 -26.40
C GLU A 108 6.05 -23.37 -25.69
N LEU A 109 7.34 -23.41 -26.07
CA LEU A 109 8.34 -22.48 -25.53
C LEU A 109 8.07 -21.03 -25.93
N ASP A 110 7.68 -20.78 -27.17
CA ASP A 110 7.30 -19.43 -27.63
C ASP A 110 6.05 -18.93 -26.88
N SER A 111 5.08 -19.81 -26.63
CA SER A 111 3.89 -19.53 -25.82
C SER A 111 4.26 -19.15 -24.38
N LEU A 112 5.13 -19.94 -23.73
CA LEU A 112 5.66 -19.65 -22.39
C LEU A 112 6.43 -18.33 -22.36
N LEU A 113 7.29 -18.08 -23.36
CA LEU A 113 8.07 -16.85 -23.45
C LEU A 113 7.16 -15.63 -23.58
N ASN A 114 6.14 -15.70 -24.43
CA ASN A 114 5.16 -14.62 -24.58
C ASN A 114 4.37 -14.36 -23.30
N ASP A 115 4.01 -15.42 -22.56
CA ASP A 115 3.38 -15.28 -21.25
C ASP A 115 4.30 -14.58 -20.24
N THR A 116 5.58 -14.97 -20.15
CA THR A 116 6.54 -14.30 -19.22
C THR A 116 6.69 -12.81 -19.50
N LYS A 117 6.76 -12.41 -20.77
CA LYS A 117 6.86 -10.99 -21.16
C LYS A 117 5.62 -10.19 -20.76
N LYS A 118 4.42 -10.73 -21.00
CA LYS A 118 3.16 -10.10 -20.57
C LYS A 118 3.08 -9.96 -19.04
N ASN A 119 3.53 -10.98 -18.32
CA ASN A 119 3.49 -10.99 -16.87
C ASN A 119 4.49 -9.98 -16.28
N LEU A 120 5.67 -9.83 -16.90
CA LEU A 120 6.65 -8.80 -16.58
C LEU A 120 6.04 -7.40 -16.72
N GLU A 121 5.47 -7.07 -17.88
CA GLU A 121 4.80 -5.77 -18.11
C GLU A 121 3.69 -5.52 -17.08
N SER A 122 2.96 -6.57 -16.68
CA SER A 122 1.94 -6.45 -15.64
C SER A 122 2.53 -6.23 -14.24
N ALA A 123 3.70 -6.78 -13.93
CA ALA A 123 4.39 -6.55 -12.66
C ALA A 123 4.96 -5.13 -12.58
N GLU A 124 5.48 -4.60 -13.70
CA GLU A 124 5.91 -3.20 -13.80
C GLU A 124 4.75 -2.22 -13.59
N LYS A 125 3.56 -2.53 -14.13
CA LYS A 125 2.34 -1.76 -13.86
C LYS A 125 1.97 -1.73 -12.38
N LEU A 126 2.12 -2.84 -11.67
CA LEU A 126 1.92 -2.87 -10.20
C LEU A 126 2.92 -1.97 -9.49
N GLN A 127 4.19 -1.97 -9.92
CA GLN A 127 5.21 -1.09 -9.35
C GLN A 127 4.89 0.40 -9.56
N ALA A 128 4.37 0.76 -10.75
CA ALA A 128 3.93 2.11 -11.03
C ALA A 128 2.74 2.52 -10.14
N GLN A 129 1.73 1.65 -10.02
CA GLN A 129 0.55 1.90 -9.19
C GLN A 129 0.93 2.15 -7.72
N ILE A 130 1.80 1.32 -7.12
CA ILE A 130 2.16 1.53 -5.71
C ILE A 130 2.95 2.81 -5.50
N ARG A 131 3.77 3.22 -6.49
CA ARG A 131 4.51 4.48 -6.45
C ARG A 131 3.57 5.68 -6.50
N GLU A 132 2.53 5.63 -7.33
CA GLU A 132 1.50 6.67 -7.39
C GLU A 132 0.77 6.82 -6.06
N ILE A 133 0.28 5.71 -5.48
CA ILE A 133 -0.39 5.71 -4.17
C ILE A 133 0.54 6.27 -3.08
N LYS A 134 1.82 5.87 -3.09
CA LYS A 134 2.84 6.38 -2.16
C LYS A 134 2.99 7.90 -2.26
N ASN A 135 3.16 8.42 -3.47
CA ASN A 135 3.36 9.85 -3.70
C ASN A 135 2.16 10.67 -3.22
N GLU A 136 0.95 10.17 -3.44
CA GLU A 136 -0.29 10.78 -2.96
C GLU A 136 -0.38 10.78 -1.43
N LEU A 137 0.00 9.68 -0.77
CA LEU A 137 0.05 9.64 0.69
C LEU A 137 1.11 10.57 1.28
N VAL A 138 2.26 10.73 0.62
CA VAL A 138 3.27 11.72 1.01
C VAL A 138 2.69 13.13 0.93
N ARG A 139 2.03 13.48 -0.18
CA ARG A 139 1.37 14.79 -0.34
C ARG A 139 0.34 15.05 0.75
N ILE A 140 -0.51 14.07 1.06
CA ILE A 140 -1.50 14.20 2.14
C ILE A 140 -0.80 14.41 3.50
N GLY A 141 0.30 13.69 3.76
CA GLY A 141 1.11 13.89 4.96
C GLY A 141 1.74 15.29 5.05
N GLU A 142 2.19 15.84 3.93
CA GLU A 142 2.69 17.22 3.83
C GLU A 142 1.58 18.25 4.10
N ASP A 143 0.38 18.07 3.53
CA ASP A 143 -0.78 18.92 3.76
C ASP A 143 -1.20 18.93 5.24
N ILE A 144 -1.18 17.77 5.91
CA ILE A 144 -1.43 17.65 7.35
C ILE A 144 -0.34 18.35 8.17
N ASN A 145 0.92 18.29 7.74
CA ASN A 145 2.02 18.97 8.42
C ASN A 145 1.97 20.50 8.24
N ILE A 146 1.51 21.03 7.11
CA ILE A 146 1.29 22.47 6.94
C ILE A 146 0.24 22.95 7.97
N TYR A 147 -0.83 22.16 8.15
CA TYR A 147 -1.85 22.46 9.15
C TYR A 147 -1.33 22.51 10.60
N LYS A 148 -0.19 21.86 10.90
CA LYS A 148 0.48 21.98 12.22
C LYS A 148 0.93 23.41 12.50
N GLU A 149 1.50 24.09 11.51
CA GLU A 149 1.97 25.47 11.67
C GLU A 149 0.77 26.37 11.95
N ASP A 150 -0.35 26.14 11.26
CA ASP A 150 -1.60 26.87 11.47
C ASP A 150 -2.15 26.67 12.89
N ILE A 151 -2.17 25.43 13.40
CA ILE A 151 -2.59 25.12 14.79
C ILE A 151 -1.68 25.82 15.83
N GLN A 152 -0.37 25.87 15.57
CA GLN A 152 0.62 26.39 16.52
C GLN A 152 0.68 27.92 16.55
N HIS A 153 0.47 28.58 15.41
CA HIS A 153 0.65 30.02 15.28
C HIS A 153 -0.63 30.83 15.47
N ASP A 154 -1.79 30.35 15.01
CA ASP A 154 -3.02 31.15 15.09
C ASP A 154 -4.32 30.35 15.00
N LEU A 155 -4.78 29.81 16.13
CA LEU A 155 -6.08 29.11 16.24
C LEU A 155 -7.27 29.98 15.79
N GLU A 156 -7.17 31.31 15.87
CA GLU A 156 -8.22 32.23 15.41
C GLU A 156 -8.27 32.34 13.89
N ASN A 157 -7.22 31.96 13.17
CA ASN A 157 -7.16 31.97 11.69
C ASN A 157 -7.28 30.58 11.06
N VAL A 158 -7.15 29.50 11.83
CA VAL A 158 -7.39 28.14 11.34
C VAL A 158 -8.83 27.96 10.90
N LYS A 159 -9.03 27.63 9.62
CA LYS A 159 -10.32 27.13 9.14
C LYS A 159 -10.52 25.74 9.79
N SER A 160 -11.22 25.65 10.93
CA SER A 160 -11.53 24.41 11.65
C SER A 160 -12.90 24.46 12.35
N ARG A 161 -13.48 23.29 12.65
CA ARG A 161 -14.68 23.20 13.51
C ARG A 161 -14.37 23.68 14.94
N CYS A 162 -13.14 23.44 15.38
CA CYS A 162 -12.61 23.99 16.62
C CYS A 162 -12.74 25.51 16.67
N LYS A 163 -12.39 26.22 15.58
CA LYS A 163 -12.57 27.66 15.48
C LYS A 163 -14.03 28.07 15.55
N ASP A 164 -14.94 27.38 14.87
CA ASP A 164 -16.38 27.69 14.96
C ASP A 164 -16.90 27.63 16.41
N ASP A 165 -16.44 26.65 17.18
CA ASP A 165 -16.81 26.50 18.59
C ASP A 165 -16.12 27.54 19.50
N LEU A 166 -14.91 27.96 19.14
CA LEU A 166 -14.20 29.07 19.76
C LEU A 166 -14.92 30.41 19.52
N ASP A 167 -15.34 30.69 18.29
CA ASP A 167 -16.05 31.90 17.87
C ASP A 167 -17.43 32.01 18.53
N LYS A 168 -18.17 30.90 18.66
CA LYS A 168 -19.42 30.86 19.45
C LYS A 168 -19.17 31.25 20.91
N THR A 169 -18.07 30.80 21.48
CA THR A 169 -17.71 31.08 22.88
C THR A 169 -17.28 32.54 23.04
N LYS A 170 -16.49 33.08 22.10
CA LYS A 170 -16.12 34.50 22.01
C LYS A 170 -17.35 35.41 21.83
N CYS A 171 -18.30 35.02 20.99
CA CYS A 171 -19.56 35.74 20.81
C CYS A 171 -20.39 35.80 22.11
N ARG A 172 -20.49 34.69 22.86
CA ARG A 172 -21.14 34.69 24.19
C ARG A 172 -20.44 35.64 25.18
N MET A 173 -19.10 35.73 25.15
CA MET A 173 -18.36 36.71 25.95
C MET A 173 -18.71 38.15 25.58
N ASN A 174 -18.71 38.47 24.28
CA ASN A 174 -19.01 39.82 23.79
C ASN A 174 -20.44 40.25 24.14
N ILE A 175 -21.42 39.35 24.04
CA ILE A 175 -22.81 39.62 24.47
C ILE A 175 -22.88 39.89 25.99
N SER A 176 -22.18 39.10 26.81
CA SER A 176 -22.12 39.34 28.26
C SER A 176 -21.44 40.68 28.61
N GLY A 177 -20.43 41.09 27.82
CA GLY A 177 -19.78 42.40 27.93
C GLY A 177 -20.63 43.57 27.43
N PHE A 178 -21.48 43.35 26.43
CA PHE A 178 -22.40 44.37 25.90
C PHE A 178 -23.52 44.68 26.91
N ILE A 179 -24.04 43.66 27.62
CA ILE A 179 -24.98 43.83 28.74
C ILE A 179 -24.34 44.66 29.89
N ARG A 180 -23.03 44.55 30.09
CA ARG A 180 -22.26 45.38 31.05
C ARG A 180 -22.19 46.86 30.65
N ASN A 181 -22.23 47.21 29.36
CA ASN A 181 -22.17 48.61 28.92
C ASN A 181 -23.55 49.28 28.87
N VAL A 182 -24.61 48.53 28.56
CA VAL A 182 -25.99 49.05 28.59
C VAL A 182 -26.47 49.28 30.02
N SER A 183 -26.04 48.45 30.98
CA SER A 183 -26.37 48.64 32.42
C SER A 183 -25.63 49.81 33.08
N LEU A 184 -24.51 50.28 32.53
CA LEU A 184 -23.81 51.48 32.99
C LEU A 184 -24.23 52.75 32.24
N ALA A 185 -24.73 52.63 31.00
CA ALA A 185 -25.24 53.78 30.24
C ALA A 185 -26.67 54.20 30.63
N LEU A 186 -27.42 53.36 31.35
CA LEU A 186 -28.73 53.67 31.91
C LEU A 186 -28.67 54.13 33.38
N GLY A 187 -27.55 54.75 33.77
CA GLY A 187 -27.41 55.53 35.00
C GLY A 187 -27.95 56.97 34.88
N GLY A 188 -28.94 57.20 34.00
CA GLY A 188 -29.56 58.51 33.81
C GLY A 188 -30.93 58.39 33.17
N LEU A 189 -31.96 58.47 34.01
CA LEU A 189 -33.40 58.67 33.74
C LEU A 189 -34.28 57.43 33.47
N GLY A 190 -35.05 57.02 34.50
CA GLY A 190 -36.43 56.54 34.33
C GLY A 190 -36.77 55.07 34.66
N VAL A 191 -37.06 54.82 35.95
CA VAL A 191 -37.96 53.83 36.62
C VAL A 191 -39.00 53.10 35.70
N VAL A 192 -39.51 51.87 35.84
CA VAL A 192 -39.78 50.84 36.89
C VAL A 192 -40.04 49.52 36.07
N SER A 193 -39.60 48.29 36.37
CA SER A 193 -40.10 47.42 37.44
C SER A 193 -39.31 46.10 37.49
N GLY A 194 -38.91 45.68 38.70
CA GLY A 194 -38.42 44.31 38.95
C GLY A 194 -36.99 44.22 39.49
N VAL A 195 -36.73 44.90 40.60
CA VAL A 195 -35.46 44.89 41.33
C VAL A 195 -35.17 43.51 41.94
N ILE A 196 -33.99 42.94 41.68
CA ILE A 196 -33.15 42.43 42.77
C ILE A 196 -31.87 43.27 42.78
N PHE A 197 -31.80 44.14 43.78
CA PHE A 197 -30.64 44.91 44.20
C PHE A 197 -29.64 43.91 44.79
N LEU A 198 -28.48 43.74 44.17
CA LEU A 198 -27.30 43.23 44.87
C LEU A 198 -26.27 44.35 44.93
N ALA A 199 -26.35 45.10 46.03
CA ALA A 199 -25.25 45.90 46.54
C ALA A 199 -24.07 44.94 46.84
N GLY A 200 -23.22 44.76 45.84
CA GLY A 200 -22.05 43.87 45.86
C GLY A 200 -21.40 43.69 44.48
N ALA A 201 -21.63 44.62 43.54
CA ALA A 201 -21.38 44.39 42.11
C ALA A 201 -19.93 44.61 41.65
N GLY A 202 -19.02 45.09 42.49
CA GLY A 202 -17.60 45.26 42.12
C GLY A 202 -16.83 43.95 42.03
N ALA A 203 -17.07 43.01 42.95
CA ALA A 203 -16.34 41.74 43.03
C ALA A 203 -16.98 40.63 42.18
N VAL A 204 -18.31 40.56 42.10
CA VAL A 204 -19.02 39.49 41.36
C VAL A 204 -18.90 39.67 39.83
N LEU A 205 -18.80 40.91 39.33
CA LEU A 205 -18.68 41.19 37.88
C LEU A 205 -17.26 41.05 37.34
N GLY A 206 -16.23 41.32 38.16
CA GLY A 206 -14.83 41.02 37.80
C GLY A 206 -14.59 39.51 37.66
N LEU A 207 -15.18 38.72 38.56
CA LEU A 207 -15.09 37.26 38.55
C LEU A 207 -15.79 36.63 37.34
N ALA A 208 -16.93 37.16 36.89
CA ALA A 208 -17.61 36.63 35.69
C ALA A 208 -16.77 36.80 34.41
N SER A 209 -16.12 37.96 34.23
CA SER A 209 -15.25 38.20 33.07
C SER A 209 -13.98 37.35 33.10
N GLU A 210 -13.37 37.18 34.27
CA GLU A 210 -12.18 36.35 34.45
C GLU A 210 -12.49 34.84 34.38
N HIS A 211 -13.68 34.43 34.82
CA HIS A 211 -14.16 33.05 34.70
C HIS A 211 -14.49 32.70 33.25
N CYS A 212 -15.15 33.60 32.51
CA CYS A 212 -15.32 33.46 31.07
C CYS A 212 -13.96 33.40 30.37
N ARG A 213 -13.04 34.33 30.64
CA ARG A 213 -11.69 34.36 30.05
C ARG A 213 -10.94 33.05 30.27
N ARG A 214 -10.94 32.54 31.50
CA ARG A 214 -10.35 31.24 31.84
C ARG A 214 -11.02 30.08 31.11
N ARG A 215 -12.35 30.09 30.99
CA ARG A 215 -13.09 29.06 30.26
C ARG A 215 -12.75 29.04 28.77
N TYR A 216 -12.64 30.21 28.15
CA TYR A 216 -12.22 30.35 26.76
C TYR A 216 -10.79 29.85 26.54
N LEU A 217 -9.83 30.28 27.38
CA LEU A 217 -8.44 29.81 27.29
C LEU A 217 -8.34 28.29 27.49
N SER A 218 -9.06 27.75 28.48
CA SER A 218 -9.11 26.30 28.72
C SER A 218 -9.70 25.53 27.55
N GLN A 219 -10.73 26.07 26.88
CA GLN A 219 -11.33 25.43 25.70
C GLN A 219 -10.43 25.53 24.47
N CYS A 220 -9.70 26.65 24.32
CA CYS A 220 -8.69 26.83 23.29
C CYS A 220 -7.55 25.80 23.43
N ASP A 221 -7.03 25.63 24.66
CA ASP A 221 -6.00 24.64 24.95
C ASP A 221 -6.48 23.20 24.75
N GLU A 222 -7.71 22.89 25.18
CA GLU A 222 -8.30 21.56 24.99
C GLU A 222 -8.48 21.25 23.50
N ASN A 223 -9.07 22.17 22.73
CA ASN A 223 -9.26 21.95 21.31
C ASN A 223 -7.93 21.84 20.56
N ARG A 224 -6.92 22.64 20.94
CA ARG A 224 -5.56 22.55 20.37
C ARG A 224 -4.98 21.16 20.59
N ARG A 225 -5.04 20.64 21.83
CA ARG A 225 -4.57 19.28 22.15
C ARG A 225 -5.29 18.22 21.34
N GLN A 226 -6.60 18.36 21.15
CA GLN A 226 -7.37 17.41 20.34
C GLN A 226 -6.93 17.43 18.87
N LEU A 227 -6.74 18.60 18.27
CA LEU A 227 -6.23 18.73 16.90
C LEU A 227 -4.81 18.19 16.76
N GLU A 228 -3.93 18.46 17.73
CA GLU A 228 -2.56 17.93 17.76
C GLU A 228 -2.55 16.40 17.86
N ASN A 229 -3.39 15.82 18.73
CA ASN A 229 -3.51 14.37 18.87
C ASN A 229 -4.04 13.71 17.58
N GLN A 230 -5.10 14.26 16.97
CA GLN A 230 -5.65 13.75 15.70
C GLN A 230 -4.60 13.81 14.57
N ARG A 231 -3.85 14.92 14.49
CA ARG A 231 -2.74 15.07 13.55
C ARG A 231 -1.68 13.99 13.77
N ASP A 232 -1.17 13.88 14.99
CA ASP A 232 -0.05 13.00 15.31
C ASP A 232 -0.41 11.54 15.08
N GLU A 233 -1.65 11.15 15.42
CA GLU A 233 -2.17 9.82 15.13
C GLU A 233 -2.22 9.57 13.61
N LEU A 234 -2.77 10.51 12.83
CA LEU A 234 -2.90 10.35 11.38
C LEU A 234 -1.54 10.33 10.68
N ILE A 235 -0.62 11.24 11.02
CA ILE A 235 0.75 11.28 10.49
C ILE A 235 1.50 10.00 10.83
N THR A 236 1.38 9.51 12.07
CA THR A 236 2.02 8.25 12.48
C THR A 236 1.49 7.09 11.65
N ASN A 237 0.18 6.99 11.46
CA ASN A 237 -0.42 5.93 10.66
C ASN A 237 0.00 6.01 9.18
N ILE A 238 0.03 7.21 8.58
CA ILE A 238 0.53 7.42 7.21
C ILE A 238 1.99 6.99 7.09
N ALA A 239 2.85 7.39 8.04
CA ALA A 239 4.27 7.04 8.03
C ALA A 239 4.49 5.52 8.07
N ILE A 240 3.68 4.79 8.85
CA ILE A 240 3.72 3.32 8.88
C ILE A 240 3.33 2.73 7.52
N VAL A 241 2.27 3.24 6.87
CA VAL A 241 1.87 2.79 5.52
C VAL A 241 2.98 3.05 4.51
N LEU A 242 3.60 4.23 4.53
CA LEU A 242 4.71 4.58 3.65
C LEU A 242 5.92 3.66 3.85
N SER A 243 6.25 3.31 5.10
CA SER A 243 7.31 2.33 5.40
C SER A 243 6.98 0.96 4.82
N ASN A 244 5.72 0.51 4.91
CA ASN A 244 5.30 -0.76 4.32
C ASN A 244 5.39 -0.72 2.78
N PHE A 245 5.14 0.43 2.17
CA PHE A 245 5.24 0.58 0.71
C PHE A 245 6.68 0.47 0.20
N GLU A 246 7.69 0.82 1.00
CA GLU A 246 9.09 0.53 0.63
C GLU A 246 9.37 -0.97 0.59
N SER A 247 8.91 -1.70 1.61
CA SER A 247 9.00 -3.16 1.62
C SER A 247 8.24 -3.79 0.46
N LEU A 248 7.09 -3.24 0.11
CA LEU A 248 6.28 -3.70 -1.02
C LEU A 248 6.95 -3.42 -2.37
N ASN A 249 7.57 -2.25 -2.53
CA ASN A 249 8.37 -1.92 -3.71
C ASN A 249 9.50 -2.93 -3.92
N MET A 250 10.19 -3.33 -2.84
CA MET A 250 11.22 -4.37 -2.91
C MET A 250 10.63 -5.73 -3.32
N ALA A 251 9.50 -6.13 -2.74
CA ALA A 251 8.84 -7.39 -3.12
C ALA A 251 8.39 -7.41 -4.58
N ILE A 252 7.87 -6.29 -5.11
CA ILE A 252 7.51 -6.17 -6.54
C ILE A 252 8.76 -6.19 -7.42
N ALA A 253 9.85 -5.55 -7.00
CA ALA A 253 11.11 -5.61 -7.74
C ALA A 253 11.64 -7.05 -7.84
N GLN A 254 11.49 -7.85 -6.78
CA GLN A 254 11.79 -9.29 -6.83
C GLN A 254 10.88 -10.06 -7.79
N LEU A 255 9.58 -9.72 -7.86
CA LEU A 255 8.64 -10.30 -8.82
C LEU A 255 9.02 -9.96 -10.27
N ILE A 256 9.42 -8.72 -10.53
CA ILE A 256 9.93 -8.27 -11.84
C ILE A 256 11.17 -9.09 -12.21
N GLY A 257 12.16 -9.15 -11.30
CA GLY A 257 13.38 -9.93 -11.52
C GLY A 257 13.11 -11.43 -11.73
N TYR A 258 12.12 -12.00 -11.03
CA TYR A 258 11.66 -13.36 -11.30
C TYR A 258 11.20 -13.52 -12.75
N TRP A 259 10.32 -12.65 -13.26
CA TRP A 259 9.85 -12.76 -14.65
C TRP A 259 10.95 -12.55 -15.69
N GLU A 260 11.92 -11.67 -15.44
CA GLU A 260 13.10 -11.48 -16.29
C GLU A 260 13.95 -12.75 -16.36
N ILE A 261 14.20 -13.39 -15.21
CA ILE A 261 14.93 -14.67 -15.12
C ILE A 261 14.18 -15.76 -15.89
N GLN A 262 12.86 -15.88 -15.71
CA GLN A 262 12.07 -16.89 -16.41
C GLN A 262 12.06 -16.66 -17.93
N SER A 263 11.96 -15.40 -18.37
CA SER A 263 12.02 -15.05 -19.80
C SER A 263 13.38 -15.44 -20.41
N THR A 264 14.47 -15.13 -19.72
CA THR A 264 15.83 -15.49 -20.15
C THR A 264 16.02 -17.01 -20.18
N THR A 265 15.55 -17.71 -19.14
CA THR A 265 15.65 -19.16 -19.01
C THR A 265 14.95 -19.88 -20.17
N ILE A 266 13.72 -19.47 -20.51
CA ILE A 266 12.96 -20.06 -21.62
C ILE A 266 13.61 -19.72 -22.98
N SER A 267 14.10 -18.50 -23.16
CA SER A 267 14.82 -18.11 -24.37
C SER A 267 16.10 -18.94 -24.57
N ASP A 268 16.87 -19.14 -23.50
CA ASP A 268 18.09 -19.95 -23.52
C ASP A 268 17.78 -21.43 -23.78
N LEU A 269 16.70 -21.96 -23.20
CA LEU A 269 16.24 -23.31 -23.47
C LEU A 269 15.87 -23.50 -24.94
N SER A 270 15.10 -22.56 -25.51
CA SER A 270 14.73 -22.58 -26.93
C SER A 270 15.97 -22.54 -27.84
N ASN A 271 16.93 -21.65 -27.55
CA ASN A 271 18.18 -21.53 -28.29
C ASN A 271 19.03 -22.81 -28.22
N LYS A 272 19.13 -23.44 -27.03
CA LYS A 272 19.87 -24.69 -26.84
C LYS A 272 19.21 -25.83 -27.61
N LEU A 273 17.89 -25.97 -27.52
CA LEU A 273 17.12 -26.97 -28.29
C LEU A 273 17.35 -26.81 -29.80
N ASN A 274 17.30 -25.58 -30.32
CA ASN A 274 17.53 -25.34 -31.74
C ASN A 274 18.94 -25.74 -32.21
N LYS A 275 19.97 -25.63 -31.35
CA LYS A 275 21.35 -26.05 -31.68
C LYS A 275 21.52 -27.55 -31.71
N VAL A 276 20.80 -28.29 -30.86
CA VAL A 276 20.90 -29.75 -30.81
C VAL A 276 19.91 -30.45 -31.74
N LYS A 277 19.10 -29.70 -32.53
CA LYS A 277 18.07 -30.21 -33.47
C LYS A 277 18.54 -31.36 -34.36
N ASP A 278 19.82 -31.35 -34.71
CA ASP A 278 20.46 -32.30 -35.63
C ASP A 278 21.24 -33.42 -34.92
N GLU A 279 21.41 -33.33 -33.60
CA GLU A 279 22.11 -34.31 -32.78
C GLU A 279 21.10 -35.16 -31.99
N GLN A 280 21.13 -36.50 -32.13
CA GLN A 280 20.26 -37.47 -31.44
C GLN A 280 20.39 -37.46 -29.88
N ASN A 281 20.96 -36.41 -29.29
CA ASN A 281 21.28 -36.28 -27.86
C ASN A 281 20.30 -35.37 -27.08
N TYR A 282 19.15 -35.03 -27.68
CA TYR A 282 18.05 -34.23 -27.10
C TYR A 282 17.67 -34.61 -25.67
N ASN A 283 17.48 -35.91 -25.43
CA ASN A 283 16.73 -36.39 -24.27
C ASN A 283 17.51 -36.36 -22.96
N LYS A 284 18.85 -36.51 -22.96
CA LYS A 284 19.62 -36.58 -21.71
C LYS A 284 19.92 -35.21 -21.10
N LEU A 285 19.96 -34.16 -21.92
CA LEU A 285 20.35 -32.81 -21.48
C LEU A 285 19.21 -32.09 -20.75
N LEU A 286 17.97 -32.25 -21.23
CA LEU A 286 16.82 -31.62 -20.59
C LEU A 286 16.38 -32.34 -19.31
N ILE A 287 16.32 -33.68 -19.29
CA ILE A 287 15.83 -34.46 -18.13
C ILE A 287 16.52 -34.07 -16.81
N ARG A 288 17.83 -33.77 -16.83
CA ARG A 288 18.61 -33.48 -15.62
C ARG A 288 18.48 -32.03 -15.13
N VAL A 289 18.24 -31.08 -16.03
CA VAL A 289 17.84 -29.69 -15.70
C VAL A 289 16.43 -29.68 -15.10
N ILE A 290 15.58 -30.53 -15.65
CA ILE A 290 14.17 -30.66 -15.34
C ILE A 290 13.90 -31.19 -13.92
N ASP A 291 14.55 -32.28 -13.51
CA ASP A 291 14.29 -32.92 -12.21
C ASP A 291 14.59 -32.00 -11.01
N LYS A 292 15.59 -31.12 -11.13
CA LYS A 292 15.93 -30.16 -10.07
C LYS A 292 14.87 -29.07 -9.91
N ASN A 293 14.14 -28.75 -10.97
CA ASN A 293 13.25 -27.60 -11.03
C ASN A 293 11.78 -27.94 -10.70
N ILE A 294 11.38 -29.23 -10.69
CA ILE A 294 10.00 -29.64 -10.41
C ILE A 294 9.56 -29.25 -8.99
N THR A 295 10.40 -29.48 -7.98
CA THR A 295 10.09 -29.11 -6.59
C THR A 295 9.93 -27.60 -6.40
N ASP A 296 10.71 -26.81 -7.13
CA ASP A 296 10.61 -25.34 -7.10
C ASP A 296 9.31 -24.86 -7.78
N LEU A 297 8.90 -25.50 -8.89
CA LEU A 297 7.62 -25.23 -9.56
C LEU A 297 6.41 -25.57 -8.68
N GLU A 298 6.48 -26.68 -7.94
CA GLU A 298 5.45 -27.06 -6.97
C GLU A 298 5.38 -26.06 -5.81
N SER A 299 6.54 -25.59 -5.35
CA SER A 299 6.63 -24.54 -4.32
C SER A 299 5.99 -23.24 -4.80
N ASP A 300 6.25 -22.82 -6.04
CA ASP A 300 5.63 -21.62 -6.62
C ASP A 300 4.11 -21.74 -6.74
N GLU A 301 3.59 -22.90 -7.16
CA GLU A 301 2.16 -23.18 -7.16
C GLU A 301 1.56 -23.08 -5.75
N LEU A 302 2.23 -23.64 -4.74
CA LEU A 302 1.80 -23.61 -3.35
C LEU A 302 1.81 -22.18 -2.77
N PHE A 303 2.93 -21.45 -2.91
CA PHE A 303 3.07 -20.09 -2.40
C PHE A 303 2.05 -19.16 -3.07
N SER A 304 1.88 -19.25 -4.38
CA SER A 304 0.92 -18.44 -5.13
C SER A 304 -0.53 -18.74 -4.73
N LYS A 305 -0.88 -20.02 -4.51
CA LYS A 305 -2.21 -20.40 -4.03
C LYS A 305 -2.48 -19.86 -2.63
N ASN A 306 -1.53 -20.01 -1.71
CA ASN A 306 -1.66 -19.52 -0.34
C ASN A 306 -1.76 -17.98 -0.29
N PHE A 307 -0.97 -17.29 -1.12
CA PHE A 307 -1.05 -15.85 -1.31
C PHE A 307 -2.47 -15.44 -1.76
N CYS A 308 -2.97 -16.03 -2.85
CA CYS A 308 -4.28 -15.69 -3.41
C CYS A 308 -5.41 -15.87 -2.38
N ILE A 309 -5.42 -17.00 -1.67
CA ILE A 309 -6.45 -17.29 -0.66
C ILE A 309 -6.40 -16.22 0.44
N THR A 310 -5.20 -15.97 0.97
CA THR A 310 -5.01 -15.04 2.09
C THR A 310 -5.46 -13.62 1.72
N ILE A 311 -4.99 -13.10 0.59
CA ILE A 311 -5.31 -11.73 0.16
C ILE A 311 -6.80 -11.59 -0.17
N ARG A 312 -7.43 -12.57 -0.85
CA ARG A 312 -8.88 -12.52 -1.12
C ARG A 312 -9.71 -12.56 0.16
N THR A 313 -9.38 -13.46 1.09
CA THR A 313 -10.07 -13.52 2.39
C THR A 313 -9.94 -12.19 3.15
N LEU A 314 -8.76 -11.57 3.08
CA LEU A 314 -8.52 -10.28 3.70
C LEU A 314 -9.34 -9.16 3.04
N MET A 315 -9.36 -9.09 1.70
CA MET A 315 -10.15 -8.10 0.96
C MET A 315 -11.64 -8.21 1.30
N THR A 316 -12.22 -9.41 1.26
CA THR A 316 -13.63 -9.63 1.60
C THR A 316 -13.95 -9.21 3.04
N ARG A 317 -13.05 -9.50 3.99
CA ARG A 317 -13.20 -9.06 5.39
C ARG A 317 -13.31 -7.54 5.46
N TYR A 318 -12.51 -6.81 4.71
CA TYR A 318 -12.48 -5.35 4.76
C TYR A 318 -13.55 -4.67 3.90
N GLU A 319 -14.01 -5.29 2.81
CA GLU A 319 -15.19 -4.84 2.06
C GLU A 319 -16.44 -4.90 2.95
N SER A 320 -16.58 -5.95 3.77
CA SER A 320 -17.70 -6.06 4.71
C SER A 320 -17.71 -5.00 5.81
N ARG A 321 -16.56 -4.37 6.10
CA ARG A 321 -16.49 -3.23 7.03
C ARG A 321 -16.91 -1.90 6.40
N CYS A 322 -17.04 -1.84 5.07
CA CYS A 322 -17.46 -0.64 4.34
C CYS A 322 -18.98 -0.58 4.09
N MET A 323 -19.71 -1.68 4.28
CA MET A 323 -21.17 -1.77 4.10
C MET A 323 -21.92 -1.47 5.39
#